data_AF-A0A4Q2YLZ5-F1
#
_entry.id   AF-A0A4Q2YLZ5-F1
#
_cell.length_a   1.000
_cell.length_b   1.000
_cell.length_c   1.000
_cell.angle_alpha   90.00
_cell.angle_beta   90.00
_cell.angle_gamma   90.00
#
_symmetry.space_group_name_H-M   'P 1'
#
loop_
_entity.id
_entity.type
_entity.pdbx_description
1 polymer ?
#
loop_
_entity_poly.entity_id
_entity_poly.type
_entity_poly.pdbx_seq_one_letter_code
_entity_poly.pdbx_strand_id
1 'polypeptide(L)'
;MYLHSFIRSLPGRPLIAFALALAAACFPASGAVDLSQYDAGGTITVTHPDSSSLVVRWNDKPGASYGATFNLDPSQPLLRVLEASPGTGAPVTVANDVDPRFRVTLGKRRPQTSWPYIFFETIDTNQPAPVPHLSTLGLTGVKVISDSTSRVRIVFEGLNIGPYRGELTGIIYQGSPFIHFQASMRVTDPWVSYIHDSLFYSNFQTVSYKDKSGAPTTRAASTLNTMPGESAGLQVKHRTIMGAVSGGNGTLAVVAPPHACVYPTDFSTNFGLVQA
;
A
#
# COMPACT_ATOMS: atom_id res chain seq x y z
N MET A 1 -61.41 49.54 -22.39
CA MET A 1 -61.91 48.96 -23.66
C MET A 1 -61.97 47.45 -23.45
N TYR A 2 -63.18 46.91 -23.42
CA TYR A 2 -63.52 45.50 -23.19
C TYR A 2 -62.99 44.60 -24.31
N LEU A 3 -62.54 43.36 -23.98
CA LEU A 3 -62.83 42.10 -24.69
C LEU A 3 -62.03 40.96 -24.01
N HIS A 4 -62.70 40.06 -23.29
CA HIS A 4 -63.24 38.77 -23.73
C HIS A 4 -62.30 37.57 -23.46
N SER A 5 -62.77 36.75 -22.53
CA SER A 5 -62.43 35.36 -22.30
C SER A 5 -62.57 34.53 -23.58
N PHE A 6 -61.61 33.62 -23.82
CA PHE A 6 -61.86 32.34 -24.47
C PHE A 6 -60.94 31.27 -23.86
N ILE A 7 -61.49 30.48 -22.95
CA ILE A 7 -60.94 29.21 -22.52
C ILE A 7 -61.19 28.21 -23.65
N ARG A 8 -60.12 27.69 -24.26
CA ARG A 8 -60.17 26.45 -25.06
C ARG A 8 -59.49 25.34 -24.26
N SER A 9 -60.29 24.35 -23.86
CA SER A 9 -59.80 23.09 -23.30
C SER A 9 -59.00 22.31 -24.35
N LEU A 10 -57.75 22.00 -24.05
CA LEU A 10 -56.98 21.00 -24.80
C LEU A 10 -57.27 19.60 -24.23
N PRO A 11 -57.49 18.59 -25.09
CA PRO A 11 -57.79 17.22 -24.65
C PRO A 11 -56.55 16.55 -24.02
N GLY A 12 -56.82 15.72 -23.02
CA GLY A 12 -55.86 15.10 -22.13
C GLY A 12 -54.72 14.37 -22.85
N ARG A 13 -53.49 14.76 -22.50
CA ARG A 13 -52.30 13.96 -22.72
C ARG A 13 -52.06 13.11 -21.48
N PRO A 14 -51.94 11.77 -21.57
CA PRO A 14 -51.58 10.96 -20.42
C PRO A 14 -50.19 11.36 -19.91
N LEU A 15 -50.12 11.74 -18.63
CA LEU A 15 -48.89 11.90 -17.88
C LEU A 15 -48.21 10.52 -17.78
N ILE A 16 -47.20 10.29 -18.60
CA ILE A 16 -46.29 9.16 -18.42
C ILE A 16 -45.40 9.53 -17.24
N ALA A 17 -45.75 9.03 -16.06
CA ALA A 17 -44.90 9.10 -14.88
C ALA A 17 -43.67 8.21 -15.12
N PHE A 18 -42.53 8.84 -15.41
CA PHE A 18 -41.25 8.15 -15.45
C PHE A 18 -40.85 7.85 -13.99
N ALA A 19 -41.15 6.65 -13.53
CA ALA A 19 -40.63 6.15 -12.26
C ALA A 19 -39.11 5.98 -12.41
N LEU A 20 -38.35 6.93 -11.89
CA LEU A 20 -36.90 6.82 -11.77
C LEU A 20 -36.62 5.74 -10.72
N ALA A 21 -36.45 4.50 -11.17
CA ALA A 21 -35.97 3.42 -10.32
C ALA A 21 -34.54 3.79 -9.89
N LEU A 22 -34.39 4.28 -8.66
CA LEU A 22 -33.09 4.29 -7.98
C LEU A 22 -32.68 2.82 -7.84
N ALA A 23 -31.90 2.33 -8.81
CA ALA A 23 -31.11 1.14 -8.61
C ALA A 23 -30.13 1.48 -7.48
N ALA A 24 -30.41 0.99 -6.28
CA ALA A 24 -29.42 0.93 -5.23
C ALA A 24 -28.25 0.13 -5.80
N ALA A 25 -27.15 0.80 -6.12
CA ALA A 25 -25.91 0.14 -6.45
C ALA A 25 -25.52 -0.68 -5.21
N CYS A 26 -25.79 -1.98 -5.27
CA CYS A 26 -25.27 -2.93 -4.31
C CYS A 26 -23.76 -2.99 -4.57
N PHE A 27 -23.00 -2.15 -3.88
CA PHE A 27 -21.56 -2.31 -3.84
C PHE A 27 -21.30 -3.71 -3.30
N PRO A 28 -20.40 -4.50 -3.92
CA PRO A 28 -20.06 -5.81 -3.39
C PRO A 28 -19.65 -5.64 -1.93
N ALA A 29 -20.15 -6.53 -1.07
CA ALA A 29 -19.73 -6.61 0.31
C ALA A 29 -18.19 -6.61 0.37
N SER A 30 -17.63 -5.93 1.38
CA SER A 30 -16.21 -5.95 1.69
C SER A 30 -15.68 -7.39 1.61
N GLY A 31 -14.46 -7.54 1.06
CA GLY A 31 -13.90 -8.85 0.72
C GLY A 31 -14.06 -9.85 1.86
N ALA A 32 -14.77 -10.94 1.59
CA ALA A 32 -15.03 -11.97 2.59
C ALA A 32 -13.71 -12.44 3.22
N VAL A 33 -13.67 -12.50 4.56
CA VAL A 33 -12.49 -12.95 5.29
C VAL A 33 -12.54 -14.45 5.46
N ASP A 34 -11.61 -15.14 4.80
CA ASP A 34 -11.38 -16.57 4.91
C ASP A 34 -10.32 -16.86 5.98
N LEU A 35 -10.76 -17.50 7.07
CA LEU A 35 -9.94 -17.95 8.19
C LEU A 35 -9.72 -19.48 8.18
N SER A 36 -10.08 -20.19 7.12
CA SER A 36 -10.02 -21.65 7.06
C SER A 36 -8.61 -22.23 7.23
N GLN A 37 -7.57 -21.44 6.91
CA GLN A 37 -6.16 -21.79 7.07
C GLN A 37 -5.47 -21.05 8.23
N TYR A 38 -6.25 -20.37 9.07
CA TYR A 38 -5.74 -19.71 10.26
C TYR A 38 -5.75 -20.67 11.45
N ASP A 39 -4.59 -20.85 12.08
CA ASP A 39 -4.45 -21.58 13.34
C ASP A 39 -4.57 -20.62 14.54
N ALA A 40 -5.72 -20.68 15.21
CA ALA A 40 -6.00 -19.89 16.42
C ALA A 40 -5.18 -20.32 17.64
N GLY A 41 -4.50 -21.48 17.60
CA GLY A 41 -3.56 -21.93 18.63
C GLY A 41 -2.17 -21.29 18.53
N GLY A 42 -1.91 -20.51 17.48
CA GLY A 42 -0.65 -19.81 17.27
C GLY A 42 -0.41 -18.63 18.22
N THR A 43 0.79 -18.07 18.15
CA THR A 43 1.23 -16.92 18.98
C THR A 43 0.80 -15.55 18.43
N ILE A 44 0.26 -15.54 17.20
CA ILE A 44 -0.29 -14.36 16.54
C ILE A 44 -1.81 -14.48 16.54
N THR A 45 -2.48 -13.53 17.17
CA THR A 45 -3.93 -13.50 17.26
C THR A 45 -4.51 -12.69 16.10
N VAL A 46 -5.48 -13.24 15.39
CA VAL A 46 -6.23 -12.57 14.34
C VAL A 46 -7.71 -12.59 14.70
N THR A 47 -8.37 -11.43 14.69
CA THR A 47 -9.81 -11.31 14.92
C THR A 47 -10.45 -10.44 13.84
N HIS A 48 -11.71 -10.75 13.50
CA HIS A 48 -12.53 -10.00 12.55
C HIS A 48 -13.77 -9.49 13.30
N PRO A 49 -13.64 -8.41 14.10
CA PRO A 49 -14.70 -7.98 15.03
C PRO A 49 -15.94 -7.41 14.34
N ASP A 50 -15.80 -6.91 13.12
CA ASP A 50 -16.87 -6.32 12.30
C ASP A 50 -16.56 -6.51 10.81
N SER A 51 -17.50 -6.16 9.93
CA SER A 51 -17.38 -6.37 8.49
C SER A 51 -16.29 -5.54 7.78
N SER A 52 -15.68 -4.59 8.48
CA SER A 52 -14.73 -3.62 7.91
C SER A 52 -13.33 -3.72 8.52
N SER A 53 -13.11 -4.63 9.46
CA SER A 53 -11.91 -4.62 10.31
C SER A 53 -11.30 -5.99 10.48
N LEU A 54 -10.02 -6.15 10.14
CA LEU A 54 -9.22 -7.30 10.56
C LEU A 54 -8.15 -6.83 11.56
N VAL A 55 -8.13 -7.40 12.75
CA VAL A 55 -7.23 -7.00 13.82
C VAL A 55 -6.21 -8.11 14.07
N VAL A 56 -4.94 -7.75 14.11
CA VAL A 56 -3.82 -8.67 14.31
C VAL A 56 -3.01 -8.20 15.49
N ARG A 57 -2.69 -9.12 16.41
CA ARG A 57 -1.86 -8.84 17.59
C ARG A 57 -0.77 -9.88 17.74
N TRP A 58 0.44 -9.43 18.06
CA TRP A 58 1.60 -10.28 18.27
C TRP A 58 2.58 -9.65 19.24
N ASN A 59 3.56 -10.44 19.70
CA ASN A 59 4.55 -10.00 20.67
C ASN A 59 5.97 -10.08 20.12
N ASP A 60 6.84 -9.20 20.63
CA ASP A 60 8.29 -9.25 20.48
C ASP A 60 8.97 -10.11 21.56
N LYS A 61 10.22 -10.49 21.32
CA LYS A 61 11.15 -10.97 22.35
C LYS A 61 12.03 -9.78 22.78
N PRO A 62 11.51 -8.89 23.65
CA PRO A 62 11.48 -9.15 25.10
C PRO A 62 10.21 -8.61 25.81
N GLY A 63 9.00 -8.96 25.33
CA GLY A 63 7.75 -8.64 26.02
C GLY A 63 7.05 -7.34 25.58
N ALA A 64 7.51 -6.71 24.50
CA ALA A 64 6.71 -5.71 23.80
C ALA A 64 5.56 -6.40 23.04
N SER A 65 4.44 -5.69 22.88
CA SER A 65 3.31 -6.16 22.05
C SER A 65 3.00 -5.16 20.95
N TYR A 66 2.48 -5.65 19.85
CA TYR A 66 2.16 -4.88 18.67
C TYR A 66 0.74 -5.23 18.17
N GLY A 67 0.10 -4.24 17.57
CA GLY A 67 -1.23 -4.36 17.00
C GLY A 67 -1.28 -3.73 15.62
N ALA A 68 -2.00 -4.37 14.71
CA ALA A 68 -2.35 -3.80 13.42
C ALA A 68 -3.84 -4.01 13.17
N THR A 69 -4.56 -2.93 12.89
CA THR A 69 -5.94 -2.97 12.42
C THR A 69 -5.96 -2.64 10.94
N PHE A 70 -6.41 -3.59 10.13
CA PHE A 70 -6.58 -3.43 8.70
C PHE A 70 -8.01 -3.01 8.38
N ASN A 71 -8.15 -2.03 7.48
CA ASN A 71 -9.43 -1.60 6.94
C ASN A 71 -9.79 -2.46 5.72
N LEU A 72 -11.00 -3.03 5.72
CA LEU A 72 -11.52 -3.85 4.63
C LEU A 72 -12.45 -3.06 3.70
N ASP A 73 -12.63 -1.76 3.95
CA ASP A 73 -13.25 -0.83 3.00
C ASP A 73 -12.18 -0.33 1.99
N PRO A 74 -12.31 -0.64 0.68
CA PRO A 74 -11.33 -0.25 -0.33
C PRO A 74 -11.25 1.27 -0.57
N SER A 75 -12.18 2.06 -0.02
CA SER A 75 -12.13 3.53 -0.09
C SER A 75 -11.23 4.16 0.97
N GLN A 76 -10.72 3.38 1.92
CA GLN A 76 -9.94 3.84 3.05
C GLN A 76 -8.51 3.27 3.00
N PRO A 77 -7.54 3.91 3.70
CA PRO A 77 -6.19 3.36 3.86
C PRO A 77 -6.22 1.97 4.49
N LEU A 78 -5.41 1.06 3.95
CA LEU A 78 -5.41 -0.35 4.34
C LEU A 78 -5.03 -0.55 5.82
N LEU A 79 -4.01 0.14 6.32
CA LEU A 79 -3.65 0.10 7.74
C LEU A 79 -4.37 1.23 8.47
N ARG A 80 -5.48 0.90 9.13
CA ARG A 80 -6.25 1.87 9.91
C ARG A 80 -5.47 2.33 11.12
N VAL A 81 -4.87 1.41 11.87
CA VAL A 81 -4.10 1.71 13.09
C VAL A 81 -2.94 0.74 13.21
N LEU A 82 -1.77 1.26 13.54
CA LEU A 82 -0.60 0.53 14.03
C LEU A 82 -0.36 0.92 15.48
N GLU A 83 -0.23 -0.06 16.36
CA GLU A 83 -0.07 0.11 17.79
C GLU A 83 1.18 -0.61 18.28
N ALA A 84 1.83 -0.04 19.30
CA ALA A 84 2.93 -0.68 20.00
C ALA A 84 2.78 -0.45 21.50
N SER A 85 3.13 -1.44 22.31
CA SER A 85 3.35 -1.31 23.74
C SER A 85 4.79 -1.69 24.05
N PRO A 86 5.68 -0.70 24.28
CA PRO A 86 7.02 -0.97 24.79
C PRO A 86 6.92 -1.51 26.22
N GLY A 87 7.02 -2.84 26.39
CA GLY A 87 6.86 -3.51 27.68
C GLY A 87 5.40 -3.68 28.12
N THR A 88 5.13 -3.57 29.42
CA THR A 88 3.82 -3.90 30.04
C THR A 88 2.82 -2.72 30.10
N GLY A 89 3.09 -1.63 29.37
CA GLY A 89 2.23 -0.45 29.32
C GLY A 89 0.94 -0.67 28.52
N ALA A 90 0.12 0.38 28.44
CA ALA A 90 -0.99 0.40 27.49
C ALA A 90 -0.46 0.57 26.06
N PRO A 91 -1.08 -0.04 25.04
CA PRO A 91 -0.73 0.21 23.64
C PRO A 91 -0.85 1.69 23.31
N VAL A 92 0.14 2.21 22.57
CA VAL A 92 0.09 3.55 21.97
C VAL A 92 -0.06 3.43 20.46
N THR A 93 -0.87 4.30 19.88
CA THR A 93 -0.95 4.44 18.42
C THR A 93 0.37 4.99 17.89
N VAL A 94 1.04 4.21 17.05
CA VAL A 94 2.27 4.60 16.35
C VAL A 94 1.91 5.36 15.08
N ALA A 95 0.96 4.84 14.32
CA ALA A 95 0.43 5.49 13.13
C ALA A 95 -1.02 5.08 12.86
N ASN A 96 -1.73 5.92 12.13
CA ASN A 96 -3.07 5.67 11.62
C ASN A 96 -3.14 6.01 10.14
N ASP A 97 -4.12 5.43 9.47
CA ASP A 97 -4.45 5.75 8.07
C ASP A 97 -3.23 5.68 7.15
N VAL A 98 -2.52 4.55 7.22
CA VAL A 98 -1.35 4.25 6.40
C VAL A 98 -1.75 3.35 5.24
N ASP A 99 -1.33 3.71 4.04
CA ASP A 99 -1.66 2.99 2.82
C ASP A 99 -0.38 2.49 2.13
N PRO A 100 -0.05 1.19 2.26
CA PRO A 100 1.05 0.57 1.53
C PRO A 100 0.74 0.50 0.03
N ARG A 101 1.58 1.12 -0.78
CA ARG A 101 1.46 1.17 -2.24
C ARG A 101 2.76 0.73 -2.90
N PHE A 102 2.64 0.18 -4.10
CA PHE A 102 3.78 -0.13 -4.95
C PHE A 102 3.66 0.71 -6.22
N ARG A 103 4.74 1.36 -6.61
CA ARG A 103 4.85 1.99 -7.93
C ARG A 103 5.76 1.13 -8.79
N VAL A 104 5.30 0.79 -9.98
CA VAL A 104 6.09 0.04 -10.95
C VAL A 104 6.20 0.83 -12.22
N THR A 105 7.44 1.10 -12.65
CA THR A 105 7.74 1.72 -13.94
C THR A 105 8.07 0.64 -14.94
N LEU A 106 7.23 0.50 -15.98
CA LEU A 106 7.35 -0.54 -16.98
C LEU A 106 8.11 -0.03 -18.21
N GLY A 107 9.11 -0.79 -18.62
CA GLY A 107 9.88 -0.58 -19.84
C GLY A 107 9.93 -1.84 -20.69
N LYS A 108 10.47 -1.72 -21.91
CA LYS A 108 10.74 -2.86 -22.78
C LYS A 108 12.16 -3.34 -22.58
N ARG A 109 12.36 -4.64 -22.46
CA ARG A 109 13.71 -5.20 -22.51
C ARG A 109 14.26 -5.10 -23.92
N ARG A 110 15.56 -4.82 -24.02
CA ARG A 110 16.29 -4.95 -25.29
C ARG A 110 16.85 -6.38 -25.37
N PRO A 111 16.57 -7.15 -26.42
CA PRO A 111 17.19 -8.46 -26.59
C PRO A 111 18.71 -8.28 -26.70
N GLN A 112 19.44 -8.65 -25.66
CA GLN A 112 20.90 -8.64 -25.63
C GLN A 112 21.39 -9.98 -25.11
N THR A 113 22.22 -10.65 -25.91
CA THR A 113 22.64 -12.04 -25.66
C THR A 113 24.11 -12.16 -25.27
N SER A 114 24.87 -11.05 -25.26
CA SER A 114 26.28 -11.08 -24.89
C SER A 114 26.49 -10.77 -23.41
N TRP A 115 27.26 -11.64 -22.75
CA TRP A 115 27.81 -11.40 -21.43
C TRP A 115 28.84 -10.24 -21.49
N PRO A 116 28.94 -9.36 -20.47
CA PRO A 116 28.14 -9.31 -19.23
C PRO A 116 26.86 -8.47 -19.35
N TYR A 117 26.60 -7.86 -20.50
CA TYR A 117 25.62 -6.77 -20.63
C TYR A 117 24.15 -7.23 -20.70
N ILE A 118 23.86 -8.53 -20.59
CA ILE A 118 22.49 -9.07 -20.47
C ILE A 118 21.74 -8.55 -19.21
N PHE A 119 22.46 -8.03 -18.22
CA PHE A 119 21.91 -7.51 -16.97
C PHE A 119 21.85 -5.98 -16.86
N PHE A 120 22.58 -5.24 -17.68
CA PHE A 120 22.80 -3.80 -17.52
C PHE A 120 22.06 -3.00 -18.58
N GLU A 121 20.72 -2.95 -18.46
CA GLU A 121 19.88 -2.11 -19.32
C GLU A 121 19.59 -0.76 -18.66
N THR A 122 19.79 0.33 -19.41
CA THR A 122 19.35 1.69 -19.03
C THR A 122 17.87 1.85 -19.39
N ILE A 123 17.01 1.24 -18.56
CA ILE A 123 15.55 1.20 -18.78
C ILE A 123 14.97 2.61 -18.94
N ASP A 124 15.50 3.58 -18.19
CA ASP A 124 15.20 5.02 -18.24
C ASP A 124 15.34 5.63 -19.65
N THR A 125 16.24 5.08 -20.47
CA THR A 125 16.49 5.54 -21.86
C THR A 125 15.68 4.78 -22.92
N ASN A 126 14.75 3.91 -22.53
CA ASN A 126 13.94 3.15 -23.47
C ASN A 126 13.03 4.05 -24.32
N GLN A 127 12.76 3.58 -25.54
CA GLN A 127 11.78 4.17 -26.45
C GLN A 127 10.73 3.10 -26.81
N PRO A 128 9.43 3.34 -26.55
CA PRO A 128 8.87 4.51 -25.86
C PRO A 128 9.35 4.59 -24.40
N ALA A 129 9.27 5.80 -23.83
CA ALA A 129 9.67 6.06 -22.46
C ALA A 129 8.96 5.12 -21.47
N PRO A 130 9.63 4.68 -20.40
CA PRO A 130 9.00 3.85 -19.39
C PRO A 130 7.78 4.53 -18.75
N VAL A 131 6.75 3.75 -18.44
CA VAL A 131 5.48 4.26 -17.92
C VAL A 131 5.31 3.87 -16.45
N PRO A 132 5.18 4.84 -15.52
CA PRO A 132 4.92 4.54 -14.12
C PRO A 132 3.45 4.18 -13.89
N HIS A 133 3.23 3.15 -13.07
CA HIS A 133 1.92 2.73 -12.60
C HIS A 133 1.94 2.63 -11.08
N LEU A 134 1.03 3.36 -10.41
CA LEU A 134 0.81 3.21 -8.98
C LEU A 134 -0.22 2.11 -8.74
N SER A 135 0.01 1.30 -7.71
CA SER A 135 -0.89 0.21 -7.35
C SER A 135 -2.23 0.70 -6.84
N THR A 136 -3.28 -0.06 -7.09
CA THR A 136 -4.60 0.09 -6.45
C THR A 136 -5.08 -1.23 -5.88
N LEU A 137 -5.64 -1.22 -4.67
CA LEU A 137 -6.22 -2.39 -4.04
C LEU A 137 -7.75 -2.32 -4.14
N GLY A 138 -8.31 -2.97 -5.17
CA GLY A 138 -9.75 -3.19 -5.27
C GLY A 138 -10.10 -4.45 -4.50
N LEU A 139 -10.21 -4.34 -3.18
CA LEU A 139 -10.29 -5.49 -2.29
C LEU A 139 -11.47 -6.41 -2.65
N THR A 140 -11.18 -7.65 -3.02
CA THR A 140 -12.17 -8.65 -3.43
C THR A 140 -12.28 -9.83 -2.46
N GLY A 141 -11.24 -10.06 -1.66
CA GLY A 141 -11.18 -11.14 -0.71
C GLY A 141 -10.00 -10.95 0.25
N VAL A 142 -10.09 -11.56 1.43
CA VAL A 142 -9.02 -11.58 2.41
C VAL A 142 -8.82 -13.02 2.87
N LYS A 143 -7.59 -13.52 2.84
CA LYS A 143 -7.23 -14.84 3.37
C LYS A 143 -6.21 -14.70 4.48
N VAL A 144 -6.43 -15.42 5.58
CA VAL A 144 -5.47 -15.49 6.69
C VAL A 144 -4.91 -16.90 6.76
N ILE A 145 -3.59 -17.01 6.65
CA ILE A 145 -2.88 -18.28 6.56
C ILE A 145 -1.79 -18.32 7.63
N SER A 146 -1.86 -19.31 8.52
CA SER A 146 -0.77 -19.61 9.45
C SER A 146 0.24 -20.51 8.76
N ASP A 147 1.42 -19.97 8.43
CA ASP A 147 2.52 -20.77 7.88
C ASP A 147 3.24 -21.58 8.98
N SER A 148 3.18 -21.09 10.21
CA SER A 148 3.65 -21.75 11.44
C SER A 148 2.96 -21.12 12.66
N THR A 149 3.24 -21.62 13.86
CA THR A 149 2.76 -21.03 15.11
C THR A 149 3.27 -19.60 15.38
N SER A 150 4.29 -19.15 14.64
CA SER A 150 4.98 -17.86 14.81
C SER A 150 5.00 -17.00 13.55
N ARG A 151 4.29 -17.40 12.48
CA ARG A 151 4.21 -16.66 11.22
C ARG A 151 2.82 -16.74 10.60
N VAL A 152 2.22 -15.58 10.37
CA VAL A 152 0.91 -15.43 9.72
C VAL A 152 1.05 -14.55 8.49
N ARG A 153 0.39 -14.95 7.40
CA ARG A 153 0.22 -14.15 6.19
C ARG A 153 -1.23 -13.73 6.06
N ILE A 154 -1.44 -12.47 5.69
CA ILE A 154 -2.73 -11.89 5.37
C ILE A 154 -2.68 -11.48 3.92
N VAL A 155 -3.44 -12.17 3.10
CA VAL A 155 -3.47 -11.99 1.65
C VAL A 155 -4.69 -11.15 1.31
N PHE A 156 -4.46 -9.97 0.77
CA PHE A 156 -5.47 -9.05 0.27
C PHE A 156 -5.56 -9.19 -1.26
N GLU A 157 -6.66 -9.77 -1.74
CA GLU A 157 -6.88 -10.04 -3.16
C GLU A 157 -7.40 -8.80 -3.90
N GLY A 158 -6.97 -8.64 -5.16
CA GLY A 158 -7.40 -7.53 -6.01
C GLY A 158 -6.39 -6.37 -6.07
N LEU A 159 -5.10 -6.66 -5.91
CA LEU A 159 -4.03 -5.71 -6.20
C LEU A 159 -3.87 -5.55 -7.72
N ASN A 160 -3.88 -4.32 -8.20
CA ASN A 160 -3.70 -3.99 -9.61
C ASN A 160 -2.54 -3.01 -9.77
N ILE A 161 -1.65 -3.23 -10.73
CA ILE A 161 -0.56 -2.32 -11.08
C ILE A 161 -0.39 -2.31 -12.60
N GLY A 162 -0.82 -1.23 -13.24
CA GLY A 162 -0.83 -1.14 -14.70
C GLY A 162 -1.68 -2.27 -15.31
N PRO A 163 -1.16 -3.06 -16.27
CA PRO A 163 -1.89 -4.19 -16.87
C PRO A 163 -1.92 -5.43 -15.97
N TYR A 164 -1.16 -5.46 -14.88
CA TYR A 164 -0.98 -6.65 -14.07
C TYR A 164 -1.93 -6.69 -12.87
N ARG A 165 -2.32 -7.91 -12.51
CA ARG A 165 -3.20 -8.21 -11.39
C ARG A 165 -2.53 -9.21 -10.46
N GLY A 166 -2.88 -9.14 -9.19
CA GLY A 166 -2.28 -9.97 -8.17
C GLY A 166 -2.85 -9.70 -6.80
N GLU A 167 -1.99 -9.86 -5.79
CA GLU A 167 -2.35 -9.75 -4.38
C GLU A 167 -1.29 -8.96 -3.60
N LEU A 168 -1.75 -8.33 -2.52
CA LEU A 168 -0.90 -7.71 -1.51
C LEU A 168 -0.88 -8.64 -0.30
N THR A 169 0.29 -9.02 0.18
CA THR A 169 0.43 -9.85 1.38
C THR A 169 1.11 -9.08 2.49
N GLY A 170 0.48 -9.00 3.66
CA GLY A 170 1.11 -8.60 4.92
C GLY A 170 1.58 -9.83 5.69
N ILE A 171 2.87 -9.91 6.00
CA ILE A 171 3.47 -11.03 6.73
C ILE A 171 3.89 -10.56 8.12
N ILE A 172 3.40 -11.24 9.14
CA ILE A 172 3.69 -10.97 10.55
C ILE A 172 4.51 -12.12 11.11
N TYR A 173 5.58 -11.78 11.83
CA TYR A 173 6.46 -12.72 12.51
C TYR A 173 6.45 -12.42 14.00
N GLN A 174 6.28 -13.46 14.83
CA GLN A 174 6.53 -13.35 16.26
C GLN A 174 8.00 -12.98 16.50
N GLY A 175 8.28 -12.08 17.45
CA GLY A 175 9.65 -11.64 17.73
C GLY A 175 10.17 -10.58 16.76
N SER A 176 9.29 -9.92 16.01
CA SER A 176 9.63 -8.81 15.11
C SER A 176 8.61 -7.68 15.28
N PRO A 177 9.06 -6.40 15.36
CA PRO A 177 8.15 -5.26 15.30
C PRO A 177 7.61 -4.97 13.89
N PHE A 178 8.12 -5.65 12.87
CA PHE A 178 7.83 -5.34 11.48
C PHE A 178 6.69 -6.18 10.89
N ILE A 179 5.89 -5.52 10.06
CA ILE A 179 5.02 -6.15 9.06
C ILE A 179 5.75 -6.09 7.72
N HIS A 180 5.94 -7.24 7.07
CA HIS A 180 6.55 -7.30 5.75
C HIS A 180 5.45 -7.30 4.68
N PHE A 181 5.42 -6.26 3.85
CA PHE A 181 4.50 -6.18 2.72
C PHE A 181 5.14 -6.71 1.43
N GLN A 182 4.41 -7.56 0.73
CA GLN A 182 4.80 -8.12 -0.57
C GLN A 182 3.68 -7.93 -1.59
N ALA A 183 4.04 -7.45 -2.78
CA ALA A 183 3.15 -7.48 -3.94
C ALA A 183 3.52 -8.68 -4.82
N SER A 184 2.56 -9.59 -5.04
CA SER A 184 2.73 -10.77 -5.88
C SER A 184 1.88 -10.59 -7.14
N MET A 185 2.53 -10.29 -8.26
CA MET A 185 1.87 -9.89 -9.50
C MET A 185 2.02 -10.95 -10.59
N ARG A 186 0.96 -11.23 -11.35
CA ARG A 186 1.04 -12.03 -12.55
C ARG A 186 1.49 -11.17 -13.74
N VAL A 187 2.71 -11.40 -14.21
CA VAL A 187 3.25 -10.77 -15.42
C VAL A 187 2.97 -11.70 -16.60
N THR A 188 2.42 -11.15 -17.69
CA THR A 188 2.02 -11.93 -18.88
C THR A 188 2.74 -11.51 -20.15
N ASP A 189 3.33 -10.32 -20.15
CA ASP A 189 4.05 -9.79 -21.30
C ASP A 189 5.49 -10.34 -21.33
N PRO A 190 5.96 -10.85 -22.48
CA PRO A 190 7.34 -11.25 -22.63
C PRO A 190 8.25 -10.01 -22.70
N TRP A 191 9.50 -10.15 -22.26
CA TRP A 191 10.52 -9.10 -22.42
C TRP A 191 10.14 -7.73 -21.82
N VAL A 192 9.53 -7.72 -20.63
CA VAL A 192 9.29 -6.49 -19.86
C VAL A 192 10.37 -6.27 -18.81
N SER A 193 10.83 -5.04 -18.68
CA SER A 193 11.64 -4.59 -17.55
C SER A 193 10.79 -3.77 -16.59
N TYR A 194 11.12 -3.84 -15.30
CA TYR A 194 10.42 -3.07 -14.28
C TYR A 194 11.38 -2.52 -13.25
N ILE A 195 11.16 -1.26 -12.88
CA ILE A 195 11.70 -0.63 -11.67
C ILE A 195 10.53 -0.51 -10.70
N HIS A 196 10.75 -0.84 -9.43
CA HIS A 196 9.69 -0.76 -8.43
C HIS A 196 10.11 0.10 -7.23
N ASP A 197 9.14 0.83 -6.71
CA ASP A 197 9.20 1.56 -5.46
C ASP A 197 8.15 0.97 -4.50
N SER A 198 8.52 0.81 -3.24
CA SER A 198 7.58 0.56 -2.15
C SER A 198 7.33 1.89 -1.43
N LEU A 199 6.05 2.27 -1.34
CA LEU A 199 5.61 3.57 -0.85
C LEU A 199 4.60 3.38 0.28
N PHE A 200 4.59 4.31 1.23
CA PHE A 200 3.59 4.34 2.29
C PHE A 200 3.02 5.75 2.31
N TYR A 201 1.71 5.86 2.13
CA TYR A 201 1.00 7.13 2.16
C TYR A 201 0.28 7.29 3.49
N SER A 202 0.37 8.48 4.08
CA SER A 202 -0.39 8.89 5.26
C SER A 202 -0.28 10.41 5.41
N ASN A 203 -0.95 10.98 6.41
CA ASN A 203 -0.82 12.39 6.77
C ASN A 203 0.44 12.65 7.62
N PHE A 204 1.61 12.35 7.06
CA PHE A 204 2.90 12.57 7.71
C PHE A 204 3.10 14.06 8.01
N GLN A 205 3.53 14.37 9.23
CA GLN A 205 3.89 15.72 9.68
C GLN A 205 5.38 15.97 9.49
N THR A 206 6.19 14.96 9.83
CA THR A 206 7.64 15.01 9.70
C THR A 206 8.17 13.74 9.08
N VAL A 207 9.30 13.91 8.41
CA VAL A 207 10.10 12.83 7.85
C VAL A 207 11.51 12.94 8.42
N SER A 208 11.99 11.87 9.03
CA SER A 208 13.29 11.77 9.67
C SER A 208 14.14 10.68 9.03
N TYR A 209 15.44 10.94 8.86
CA TYR A 209 16.39 10.00 8.28
C TYR A 209 17.82 10.38 8.63
N LYS A 210 18.78 9.50 8.34
CA LYS A 210 20.22 9.86 8.38
C LYS A 210 20.64 10.31 6.99
N ASP A 211 21.25 11.49 6.87
CA ASP A 211 21.79 11.97 5.59
C ASP A 211 23.04 11.18 5.16
N LYS A 212 23.67 11.55 4.04
CA LYS A 212 24.91 10.91 3.55
C LYS A 212 26.07 10.95 4.55
N SER A 213 26.19 12.01 5.36
CA SER A 213 27.21 12.11 6.40
C SER A 213 26.91 11.19 7.58
N GLY A 214 25.65 10.80 7.74
CA GLY A 214 25.13 10.03 8.87
C GLY A 214 24.50 10.89 9.96
N ALA A 215 24.41 12.20 9.74
CA ALA A 215 23.74 13.11 10.66
C ALA A 215 22.22 12.88 10.63
N PRO A 216 21.57 12.82 11.80
CA PRO A 216 20.12 12.75 11.87
C PRO A 216 19.53 14.06 11.33
N THR A 217 18.59 13.92 10.40
CA THR A 217 17.88 15.03 9.76
C THR A 217 16.38 14.79 9.93
N THR A 218 15.63 15.86 10.22
CA THR A 218 14.17 15.86 10.27
C THR A 218 13.68 17.03 9.43
N ARG A 219 12.71 16.77 8.55
CA ARG A 219 12.07 17.78 7.70
C ARG A 219 10.56 17.74 7.92
N ALA A 220 9.91 18.88 7.82
CA ALA A 220 8.45 18.91 7.70
C ALA A 220 8.04 18.27 6.37
N ALA A 221 7.06 17.37 6.40
CA ALA A 221 6.61 16.65 5.20
C ALA A 221 6.12 17.61 4.10
N SER A 222 5.52 18.74 4.48
CA SER A 222 5.09 19.81 3.58
C SER A 222 6.22 20.46 2.76
N THR A 223 7.49 20.24 3.12
CA THR A 223 8.66 20.75 2.39
C THR A 223 9.25 19.75 1.40
N LEU A 224 8.66 18.55 1.31
CA LEU A 224 9.09 17.45 0.45
C LEU A 224 8.19 17.33 -0.77
N ASN A 225 8.68 16.61 -1.79
CA ASN A 225 7.93 16.42 -3.02
C ASN A 225 7.02 15.20 -2.88
N THR A 226 5.71 15.44 -2.96
CA THR A 226 4.70 14.41 -2.72
C THR A 226 4.53 13.44 -3.89
N MET A 227 5.14 13.71 -5.06
CA MET A 227 5.06 12.83 -6.23
C MET A 227 6.30 11.92 -6.31
N PRO A 228 6.12 10.58 -6.19
CA PRO A 228 7.23 9.64 -6.32
C PRO A 228 7.93 9.75 -7.68
N GLY A 229 9.25 9.71 -7.65
CA GLY A 229 10.12 9.86 -8.81
C GLY A 229 11.49 10.43 -8.40
N GLU A 230 12.33 10.73 -9.39
CA GLU A 230 13.68 11.27 -9.12
C GLU A 230 13.63 12.58 -8.33
N SER A 231 12.63 13.42 -8.58
CA SER A 231 12.44 14.72 -7.91
C SER A 231 12.03 14.61 -6.44
N ALA A 232 11.59 13.44 -5.97
CA ALA A 232 11.31 13.14 -4.56
C ALA A 232 12.43 12.33 -3.90
N GLY A 233 13.54 12.12 -4.62
CA GLY A 233 14.67 11.35 -4.16
C GLY A 233 15.44 12.02 -3.03
N LEU A 234 15.56 11.32 -1.90
CA LEU A 234 16.36 11.68 -0.75
C LEU A 234 17.59 10.81 -0.61
N GLN A 235 18.70 11.45 -0.28
CA GLN A 235 19.99 10.81 -0.05
C GLN A 235 20.09 10.30 1.39
N VAL A 236 19.44 9.17 1.63
CA VAL A 236 19.28 8.56 2.95
C VAL A 236 20.29 7.45 3.18
N LYS A 237 21.09 7.54 4.25
CA LYS A 237 21.99 6.48 4.70
C LYS A 237 21.19 5.30 5.26
N HIS A 238 21.65 4.08 4.95
CA HIS A 238 20.98 2.81 5.28
C HIS A 238 19.58 2.59 4.66
N ARG A 239 19.11 3.49 3.78
CA ARG A 239 17.80 3.40 3.13
C ARG A 239 16.63 3.22 4.13
N THR A 240 16.77 3.81 5.31
CA THR A 240 15.73 3.82 6.34
C THR A 240 15.18 5.22 6.50
N ILE A 241 13.88 5.35 6.32
CA ILE A 241 13.16 6.59 6.51
C ILE A 241 12.06 6.40 7.55
N MET A 242 11.79 7.46 8.29
CA MET A 242 10.88 7.45 9.41
C MET A 242 9.87 8.57 9.23
N GLY A 243 8.59 8.30 9.44
CA GLY A 243 7.52 9.28 9.37
C GLY A 243 6.74 9.34 10.69
N ALA A 244 6.48 10.54 11.18
CA ALA A 244 5.52 10.76 12.26
C ALA A 244 4.19 11.25 11.65
N VAL A 245 3.08 10.61 12.01
CA VAL A 245 1.75 10.97 11.51
C VAL A 245 0.99 11.82 12.52
N SER A 246 0.06 12.64 12.04
CA SER A 246 -0.82 13.39 12.93
C SER A 246 -1.73 12.44 13.72
N GLY A 247 -1.82 12.62 15.04
CA GLY A 247 -2.58 11.74 15.94
C GLY A 247 -1.83 10.49 16.41
N GLY A 248 -0.67 10.18 15.84
CA GLY A 248 0.24 9.16 16.33
C GLY A 248 1.16 9.68 17.43
N ASN A 249 1.43 8.83 18.43
CA ASN A 249 2.41 9.09 19.49
C ASN A 249 3.73 8.33 19.27
N GLY A 250 3.96 7.87 18.04
CA GLY A 250 5.15 7.12 17.64
C GLY A 250 5.64 7.49 16.26
N THR A 251 6.57 6.69 15.76
CA THR A 251 7.21 6.89 14.47
C THR A 251 7.13 5.60 13.66
N LEU A 252 6.64 5.70 12.43
CA LEU A 252 6.65 4.60 11.47
C LEU A 252 7.99 4.57 10.75
N ALA A 253 8.76 3.50 10.93
CA ALA A 253 9.98 3.27 10.16
C ALA A 253 9.68 2.39 8.93
N VAL A 254 10.12 2.83 7.77
CA VAL A 254 10.10 2.06 6.53
C VAL A 254 11.53 1.63 6.21
N VAL A 255 11.72 0.32 6.12
CA VAL A 255 13.02 -0.30 5.85
C VAL A 255 12.87 -1.15 4.60
N ALA A 256 13.64 -0.81 3.56
CA ALA A 256 13.72 -1.68 2.40
C ALA A 256 14.41 -3.00 2.80
N PRO A 257 13.86 -4.17 2.45
CA PRO A 257 14.56 -5.43 2.69
C PRO A 257 15.91 -5.41 1.97
N PRO A 258 16.95 -6.09 2.52
CA PRO A 258 18.22 -6.20 1.84
C PRO A 258 18.01 -6.89 0.48
N HIS A 259 18.70 -6.41 -0.56
CA HIS A 259 18.71 -7.06 -1.87
C HIS A 259 19.21 -8.51 -1.71
N ALA A 260 18.42 -9.48 -2.13
CA ALA A 260 18.71 -10.91 -1.92
C ALA A 260 19.87 -11.45 -2.79
N CYS A 261 20.28 -10.69 -3.81
CA CYS A 261 21.39 -11.04 -4.68
C CYS A 261 22.27 -9.81 -4.92
N VAL A 262 23.51 -9.87 -4.44
CA VAL A 262 24.55 -8.88 -4.73
C VAL A 262 25.59 -9.58 -5.59
N TYR A 263 25.76 -9.12 -6.83
CA TYR A 263 27.05 -9.23 -7.51
C TYR A 263 27.81 -7.95 -7.16
N PRO A 264 28.81 -7.99 -6.27
CA PRO A 264 29.52 -6.78 -5.84
C PRO A 264 30.59 -6.46 -6.88
N THR A 265 30.18 -6.14 -8.10
CA THR A 265 31.10 -5.65 -9.14
C THR A 265 31.10 -4.13 -9.25
N ASP A 266 30.15 -3.44 -8.60
CA ASP A 266 29.98 -1.99 -8.70
C ASP A 266 30.09 -1.24 -7.37
N PHE A 267 30.70 -0.05 -7.46
CA PHE A 267 30.65 0.97 -6.41
C PHE A 267 29.19 1.41 -6.19
N SER A 268 28.63 1.07 -5.03
CA SER A 268 27.29 1.54 -4.66
C SER A 268 27.36 2.94 -4.04
N THR A 269 27.26 3.96 -4.89
CA THR A 269 27.04 5.35 -4.43
C THR A 269 25.59 5.52 -3.99
N ASN A 270 25.33 6.31 -2.95
CA ASN A 270 23.95 6.66 -2.59
C ASN A 270 23.37 7.64 -3.62
N PHE A 271 22.62 7.08 -4.58
CA PHE A 271 21.96 7.81 -5.67
C PHE A 271 20.71 8.58 -5.24
N GLY A 272 20.31 8.51 -3.96
CA GLY A 272 19.15 9.26 -3.47
C GLY A 272 17.81 8.69 -3.90
N LEU A 273 17.68 7.36 -3.99
CA LEU A 273 16.46 6.71 -4.49
C LEU A 273 15.37 6.54 -3.42
N VAL A 274 15.61 6.95 -2.18
CA VAL A 274 14.58 6.88 -1.13
C VAL A 274 13.56 8.00 -1.35
N GLN A 275 12.31 7.63 -1.49
CA GLN A 275 11.19 8.54 -1.74
C GLN A 275 10.63 9.08 -0.41
N ALA A 276 10.20 10.34 -0.38
CA ALA A 276 9.60 10.97 0.81
C ALA A 276 8.62 12.08 0.48
#